data_AF-A0A368X434-F1
#
_entry.id   AF-A0A368X434-F1
#
_cell.length_a   1.000
_cell.length_b   1.000
_cell.length_c   1.000
_cell.angle_alpha   90.00
_cell.angle_beta   90.00
_cell.angle_gamma   90.00
#
_symmetry.space_group_name_H-M   'P 1'
#
loop_
_entity.id
_entity.type
_entity.pdbx_description
1 polymer ?
#
loop_
_entity_poly.entity_id
_entity_poly.type
_entity_poly.pdbx_seq_one_letter_code
_entity_poly.pdbx_strand_id
1 'polypeptide(L)'
;MSIDFELAKKYAADKLIKQALKYLEKDPEENFLQILDIGEKLARRDNHKNAIKIIKENYKTTPLIKKYLKKINDIAPSYKNGLLMNFFVNSAIFGIPYQYELSEDLGVDVPWTMLIDPTSACNLNCEGCWAGEYNKSDSLDFATIDRIITEAKEMGIYFIVFSGGEPTVYPQLFDIFEKHDDVGFMMYTNGTLIDDEFADRMLEVGNVTPAISLEGFREETDKRR
;
A
#
# COMPACT_ATOMS: atom_id res chain seq x y z
N MET A 1 15.45 -23.99 23.33
CA MET A 1 14.38 -23.15 22.75
C MET A 1 15.00 -21.78 22.49
N SER A 2 15.49 -21.54 21.27
CA SER A 2 15.96 -20.21 20.87
C SER A 2 14.74 -19.39 20.46
N ILE A 3 14.52 -18.25 21.12
CA ILE A 3 13.50 -17.30 20.70
C ILE A 3 14.09 -16.52 19.53
N ASP A 4 13.41 -16.55 18.39
CA ASP A 4 13.70 -15.65 17.28
C ASP A 4 13.26 -14.24 17.67
N PHE A 5 14.23 -13.36 17.94
CA PHE A 5 13.96 -12.01 18.38
C PHE A 5 13.36 -11.12 17.28
N GLU A 6 13.63 -11.40 16.00
CA GLU A 6 13.01 -10.64 14.91
C GLU A 6 11.53 -11.01 14.76
N LEU A 7 11.23 -12.30 14.83
CA LEU A 7 9.84 -12.76 14.88
C LEU A 7 9.09 -12.20 16.10
N ALA A 8 9.74 -12.15 17.27
CA ALA A 8 9.17 -11.57 18.48
C ALA A 8 8.91 -10.06 18.35
N LYS A 9 9.85 -9.30 17.75
CA LYS A 9 9.67 -7.87 17.45
C LYS A 9 8.50 -7.65 16.49
N LYS A 10 8.44 -8.43 15.39
CA LYS A 10 7.36 -8.37 14.41
C LYS A 10 6.00 -8.62 15.06
N TYR A 11 5.90 -9.67 15.87
CA TYR A 11 4.68 -9.98 16.61
C TYR A 11 4.28 -8.86 17.60
N ALA A 12 5.24 -8.30 18.32
CA ALA A 12 4.97 -7.19 19.25
C ALA A 12 4.48 -5.94 18.51
N ALA A 13 5.11 -5.56 17.41
CA ALA A 13 4.69 -4.45 16.57
C ALA A 13 3.31 -4.66 15.97
N ASP A 14 3.01 -5.87 15.45
CA ASP A 14 1.68 -6.25 14.96
C ASP A 14 0.60 -6.00 16.04
N LYS A 15 0.84 -6.49 17.26
CA LYS A 15 -0.09 -6.28 18.38
C LYS A 15 -0.23 -4.82 18.78
N LEU A 16 0.87 -4.05 18.80
CA LEU A 16 0.85 -2.63 19.14
C LEU A 16 0.05 -1.83 18.11
N ILE A 17 0.27 -2.06 16.81
CA ILE A 17 -0.48 -1.37 15.75
C ILE A 17 -1.94 -1.79 15.75
N LYS A 18 -2.28 -3.07 15.91
CA LYS A 18 -3.68 -3.51 16.09
C LYS A 18 -4.35 -2.85 17.29
N GLN A 19 -3.63 -2.70 18.40
CA GLN A 19 -4.14 -2.01 19.58
C GLN A 19 -4.29 -0.50 19.33
N ALA A 20 -3.37 0.12 18.61
CA ALA A 20 -3.45 1.53 18.22
C ALA A 20 -4.64 1.77 17.27
N LEU A 21 -4.90 0.87 16.31
CA LEU A 21 -6.07 0.94 15.43
C LEU A 21 -7.37 0.81 16.24
N LYS A 22 -7.48 -0.17 17.14
CA LYS A 22 -8.63 -0.29 18.05
C LYS A 22 -8.81 0.91 18.97
N TYR A 23 -7.72 1.55 19.37
CA TYR A 23 -7.77 2.78 20.15
C TYR A 23 -8.31 3.91 19.29
N LEU A 24 -7.76 4.08 18.08
CA LEU A 24 -8.19 5.07 17.11
C LEU A 24 -9.69 4.95 16.80
N GLU A 25 -10.22 3.74 16.59
CA GLU A 25 -11.63 3.50 16.26
C GLU A 25 -12.63 4.02 17.32
N LYS A 26 -12.25 4.05 18.60
CA LYS A 26 -13.13 4.47 19.70
C LYS A 26 -13.47 5.96 19.66
N ASP A 27 -12.48 6.78 19.33
CA ASP A 27 -12.60 8.22 19.18
C ASP A 27 -11.53 8.68 18.19
N PRO A 28 -11.79 8.58 16.87
CA PRO A 28 -10.78 8.87 15.87
C PRO A 28 -10.21 10.28 16.00
N GLU A 29 -11.00 11.24 16.48
CA GLU A 29 -10.58 12.63 16.51
C GLU A 29 -9.54 12.90 17.60
N GLU A 30 -9.82 12.46 18.82
CA GLU A 30 -8.94 12.66 19.97
C GLU A 30 -7.81 11.65 20.00
N ASN A 31 -8.10 10.38 19.70
CA ASN A 31 -7.11 9.30 19.86
C ASN A 31 -5.99 9.37 18.82
N PHE A 32 -6.24 9.94 17.64
CA PHE A 32 -5.20 10.17 16.65
C PHE A 32 -4.12 11.13 17.14
N LEU A 33 -4.51 12.25 17.76
CA LEU A 33 -3.54 13.19 18.35
C LEU A 33 -2.71 12.52 19.45
N GLN A 34 -3.35 11.70 20.28
CA GLN A 34 -2.65 10.97 21.34
C GLN A 34 -1.68 9.91 20.79
N ILE A 35 -2.06 9.21 19.72
CA ILE A 35 -1.17 8.27 19.01
C ILE A 35 0.05 9.02 18.47
N LEU A 36 -0.16 10.18 17.85
CA LEU A 36 0.94 11.02 17.35
C LEU A 36 1.84 11.53 18.49
N ASP A 37 1.27 11.92 19.64
CA ASP A 37 2.03 12.33 20.82
C ASP A 37 2.92 11.20 21.37
N ILE A 38 2.42 9.97 21.38
CA ILE A 38 3.21 8.78 21.74
C ILE A 38 4.30 8.55 20.70
N GLY A 39 3.96 8.61 19.41
CA GLY A 39 4.91 8.48 18.31
C GLY A 39 6.05 9.50 18.37
N GLU A 40 5.75 10.76 18.68
CA GLU A 40 6.73 11.84 18.81
C GLU A 40 7.74 11.56 19.93
N LYS A 41 7.28 10.99 21.05
CA LYS A 41 8.13 10.58 22.19
C LYS A 41 9.01 9.37 21.86
N LEU A 42 8.53 8.46 21.03
CA LEU A 42 9.26 7.25 20.62
C LEU A 42 10.22 7.51 19.46
N ALA A 43 9.98 8.54 18.65
CA ALA A 43 10.81 8.89 17.51
C ALA A 43 12.25 9.23 17.96
N ARG A 44 13.22 8.50 17.40
CA ARG A 44 14.66 8.71 17.70
C ARG A 44 15.31 9.77 16.83
N ARG A 45 14.91 9.86 15.56
CA ARG A 45 15.49 10.78 14.57
C ARG A 45 14.70 12.09 14.50
N ASP A 46 15.40 13.21 14.30
CA ASP A 46 14.78 14.54 14.28
C ASP A 46 13.87 14.74 13.06
N ASN A 47 14.18 14.15 11.91
CA ASN A 47 13.32 14.16 10.75
C ASN A 47 11.95 13.49 11.04
N HIS A 48 11.93 12.39 11.79
CA HIS A 48 10.68 11.71 12.17
C HIS A 48 9.86 12.56 13.15
N LYS A 49 10.50 13.20 14.13
CA LYS A 49 9.84 14.13 15.04
C LYS A 49 9.22 15.30 14.29
N ASN A 50 9.95 15.86 13.33
CA ASN A 50 9.47 16.96 12.50
C ASN A 50 8.28 16.53 11.62
N ALA A 51 8.35 15.35 11.01
CA ALA A 51 7.23 14.79 10.24
C ALA A 51 5.96 14.66 11.11
N ILE A 52 6.08 14.13 12.32
CA ILE A 52 4.94 13.99 13.25
C ILE A 52 4.36 15.37 13.62
N LYS A 53 5.21 16.37 13.88
CA LYS A 53 4.75 17.75 14.15
C LYS A 53 3.97 18.33 12.98
N ILE A 54 4.45 18.14 11.75
CA ILE A 54 3.76 18.57 10.53
C ILE A 54 2.40 17.87 10.39
N ILE A 55 2.35 16.55 10.63
CA ILE A 55 1.09 15.78 10.60
C ILE A 55 0.09 16.32 11.63
N LYS A 56 0.54 16.57 12.87
CA LYS A 56 -0.29 17.14 13.94
C LYS A 56 -0.83 18.51 13.55
N GLU A 57 0.00 19.37 12.97
CA GLU A 57 -0.42 20.70 12.54
C GLU A 57 -1.44 20.62 11.39
N ASN A 58 -1.15 19.83 10.36
CA ASN A 58 -2.07 19.61 9.25
C ASN A 58 -3.41 19.05 9.71
N TYR A 59 -3.40 18.11 10.66
CA TYR A 59 -4.62 17.54 11.25
C TYR A 59 -5.49 18.61 11.94
N LYS A 60 -4.87 19.57 12.63
CA LYS A 60 -5.58 20.65 13.30
C LYS A 60 -6.15 21.68 12.32
N THR A 61 -5.40 22.00 11.28
CA THR A 61 -5.69 23.10 10.33
C THR A 61 -6.51 22.67 9.11
N THR A 62 -6.58 21.37 8.82
CA THR A 62 -7.24 20.85 7.61
C THR A 62 -8.48 20.02 7.97
N PRO A 63 -9.70 20.59 7.87
CA PRO A 63 -10.95 19.89 8.21
C PRO A 63 -11.16 18.59 7.43
N LEU A 64 -10.63 18.51 6.22
CA LEU A 64 -10.72 17.34 5.36
C LEU A 64 -10.02 16.11 5.97
N ILE A 65 -8.88 16.30 6.62
CA ILE A 65 -8.14 15.19 7.26
C ILE A 65 -8.99 14.61 8.39
N LYS A 66 -9.62 15.45 9.22
CA LYS A 66 -10.56 15.00 10.27
C LYS A 66 -11.72 14.21 9.69
N LYS A 67 -12.31 14.68 8.58
CA LYS A 67 -13.41 14.01 7.89
C LYS A 67 -13.00 12.61 7.41
N TYR A 68 -11.82 12.45 6.81
CA TYR A 68 -11.35 11.15 6.35
C TYR A 68 -11.00 10.22 7.52
N LEU A 69 -10.40 10.76 8.58
CA LEU A 69 -10.05 9.96 9.75
C LEU A 69 -11.27 9.34 10.44
N LYS A 70 -12.41 10.04 10.47
CA LYS A 70 -13.68 9.49 10.98
C LYS A 70 -14.14 8.25 10.23
N LYS A 71 -13.79 8.15 8.94
CA LYS A 71 -14.13 6.98 8.11
C LYS A 71 -13.30 5.75 8.44
N ILE A 72 -12.33 5.82 9.36
CA ILE A 72 -11.61 4.62 9.83
C ILE A 72 -12.58 3.54 10.31
N ASN A 73 -13.72 3.91 10.89
CA ASN A 73 -14.74 2.97 11.34
C ASN A 73 -15.53 2.33 10.18
N ASP A 74 -15.56 2.97 9.01
CA ASP A 74 -16.21 2.46 7.80
C ASP A 74 -15.31 1.51 7.01
N ILE A 75 -14.01 1.45 7.33
CA ILE A 75 -13.05 0.56 6.65
C ILE A 75 -13.24 -0.88 7.14
N ALA A 76 -13.34 -1.81 6.20
CA ALA A 76 -13.49 -3.24 6.48
C ALA A 76 -12.34 -3.78 7.35
N PRO A 77 -12.61 -4.71 8.29
CA PRO A 77 -11.56 -5.33 9.09
C PRO A 77 -10.48 -6.03 8.28
N SER A 78 -10.82 -6.62 7.13
CA SER A 78 -9.84 -7.24 6.22
C SER A 78 -8.83 -6.21 5.73
N TYR A 79 -9.29 -5.04 5.26
CA TYR A 79 -8.44 -3.92 4.86
C TYR A 79 -7.55 -3.36 5.98
N LYS A 80 -8.09 -3.28 7.20
CA LYS A 80 -7.30 -2.84 8.36
C LYS A 80 -6.21 -3.84 8.69
N ASN A 81 -6.51 -5.13 8.64
CA ASN A 81 -5.58 -6.20 9.01
C ASN A 81 -4.61 -6.60 7.89
N GLY A 82 -4.97 -6.37 6.62
CA GLY A 82 -4.13 -6.59 5.46
C GLY A 82 -3.39 -5.31 5.09
N LEU A 83 -4.02 -4.45 4.28
CA LEU A 83 -3.37 -3.28 3.68
C LEU A 83 -2.72 -2.35 4.72
N LEU A 84 -3.46 -1.92 5.75
CA LEU A 84 -2.91 -0.98 6.73
C LEU A 84 -1.77 -1.62 7.56
N MET A 85 -1.92 -2.89 7.95
CA MET A 85 -0.86 -3.59 8.66
C MET A 85 0.38 -3.78 7.79
N ASN A 86 0.22 -4.21 6.53
CA ASN A 86 1.35 -4.40 5.63
C ASN A 86 2.05 -3.07 5.34
N PHE A 87 1.29 -1.98 5.18
CA PHE A 87 1.84 -0.65 4.99
C PHE A 87 2.62 -0.14 6.22
N PHE A 88 2.02 -0.16 7.41
CA PHE A 88 2.66 0.42 8.60
C PHE A 88 3.67 -0.53 9.26
N VAL A 89 3.38 -1.83 9.34
CA VAL A 89 4.22 -2.82 10.02
C VAL A 89 5.29 -3.33 9.07
N ASN A 90 4.90 -4.06 8.02
CA ASN A 90 5.88 -4.76 7.19
C ASN A 90 6.71 -3.77 6.37
N SER A 91 6.08 -2.81 5.71
CA SER A 91 6.78 -1.83 4.85
C SER A 91 7.47 -0.74 5.66
N ALA A 92 6.76 -0.02 6.55
CA ALA A 92 7.36 1.12 7.23
C ALA A 92 8.21 0.77 8.47
N ILE A 93 7.70 -0.02 9.42
CA ILE A 93 8.40 -0.29 10.68
C ILE A 93 9.56 -1.27 10.51
N PHE A 94 9.39 -2.33 9.72
CA PHE A 94 10.43 -3.35 9.52
C PHE A 94 11.18 -3.19 8.19
N GLY A 95 10.48 -2.89 7.09
CA GLY A 95 11.06 -2.75 5.76
C GLY A 95 12.08 -1.62 5.70
N ILE A 96 11.70 -0.39 6.04
CA ILE A 96 12.59 0.78 5.92
C ILE A 96 13.93 0.61 6.68
N PRO A 97 13.97 0.20 7.97
CA PRO A 97 15.26 -0.03 8.64
C PRO A 97 16.12 -1.08 7.96
N TYR A 98 15.51 -2.20 7.55
CA TYR A 98 16.22 -3.27 6.87
C TYR A 98 16.76 -2.83 5.50
N GLN A 99 15.99 -2.03 4.75
CA GLN A 99 16.42 -1.42 3.50
C GLN A 99 17.64 -0.52 3.69
N TYR A 100 17.69 0.27 4.78
CA TYR A 100 18.87 1.09 5.09
C TYR A 100 20.10 0.24 5.41
N GLU A 101 19.96 -0.79 6.25
CA GLU A 101 21.06 -1.71 6.58
C GLU A 101 21.58 -2.39 5.30
N LEU A 102 20.68 -2.91 4.47
CA LEU A 102 21.03 -3.53 3.19
C LEU A 102 21.66 -2.53 2.20
N SER A 103 21.22 -1.27 2.20
CA SER A 103 21.81 -0.23 1.35
C SER A 103 23.25 0.09 1.75
N GLU A 104 23.54 0.14 3.05
CA GLU A 104 24.89 0.33 3.58
C GLU A 104 25.80 -0.85 3.20
N ASP A 105 25.31 -2.08 3.32
CA ASP A 105 26.05 -3.29 3.00
C ASP A 105 26.35 -3.43 1.50
N LEU A 106 25.37 -3.12 0.63
CA LEU A 106 25.52 -3.22 -0.82
C LEU A 106 26.22 -2.01 -1.45
N GLY A 107 26.26 -0.87 -0.76
CA GLY A 107 26.77 0.40 -1.29
C GLY A 107 25.88 1.00 -2.38
N VAL A 108 24.59 0.63 -2.43
CA VAL A 108 23.59 1.15 -3.36
C VAL A 108 22.25 1.34 -2.64
N ASP A 109 21.44 2.29 -3.10
CA ASP A 109 20.13 2.55 -2.49
C ASP A 109 19.14 1.40 -2.79
N VAL A 110 18.49 0.91 -1.72
CA VAL A 110 17.37 -0.03 -1.82
C VAL A 110 16.05 0.76 -1.82
N PRO A 111 15.17 0.57 -2.82
CA PRO A 111 13.93 1.34 -2.91
C PRO A 111 12.92 0.91 -1.85
N TRP A 112 12.07 1.84 -1.42
CA TRP A 112 10.99 1.56 -0.46
C TRP A 112 9.83 0.75 -1.08
N THR A 113 9.56 0.97 -2.36
CA THR A 113 8.45 0.38 -3.12
C THR A 113 8.92 -0.06 -4.49
N MET A 114 8.24 -1.03 -5.08
CA MET A 114 8.47 -1.49 -6.45
C MET A 114 7.21 -1.30 -7.29
N LEU A 115 7.38 -0.81 -8.52
CA LEU A 115 6.31 -0.75 -9.51
C LEU A 115 6.48 -1.92 -10.49
N ILE A 116 5.41 -2.68 -10.72
CA ILE A 116 5.38 -3.83 -11.62
C ILE A 116 4.22 -3.64 -12.60
N ASP A 117 4.51 -3.78 -13.89
CA ASP A 117 3.49 -3.83 -14.93
C ASP A 117 3.25 -5.32 -15.26
N PRO A 118 2.23 -5.98 -14.68
CA PRO A 118 2.00 -7.42 -14.89
C PRO A 118 1.64 -7.73 -16.35
N THR A 119 1.03 -6.76 -17.04
CA THR A 119 0.66 -6.87 -18.43
C THR A 119 0.64 -5.49 -19.11
N SER A 120 0.96 -5.48 -20.39
CA SER A 120 0.77 -4.34 -21.31
C SER A 120 -0.64 -4.30 -21.92
N ALA A 121 -1.46 -5.34 -21.72
CA ALA A 121 -2.83 -5.38 -22.21
C ALA A 121 -3.69 -4.34 -21.49
N CYS A 122 -4.57 -3.68 -22.22
CA CYS A 122 -5.51 -2.68 -21.70
C CYS A 122 -6.83 -2.76 -22.45
N ASN A 123 -7.95 -2.58 -21.74
CA ASN A 123 -9.29 -2.53 -22.32
C ASN A 123 -9.69 -1.15 -22.86
N LEU A 124 -8.81 -0.14 -22.77
CA LEU A 124 -8.99 1.22 -23.32
C LEU A 124 -7.87 1.59 -24.32
N ASN A 125 -7.99 2.75 -24.97
CA ASN A 125 -7.00 3.27 -25.94
C ASN A 125 -6.71 4.76 -25.72
N CYS A 126 -6.42 5.14 -24.48
CA CYS A 126 -6.38 6.54 -24.10
C CYS A 126 -5.38 7.38 -24.92
N GLU A 127 -5.77 8.60 -25.30
CA GLU A 127 -4.89 9.56 -25.97
C GLU A 127 -3.66 9.88 -25.10
N GLY A 128 -2.46 9.78 -25.71
CA GLY A 128 -1.19 10.02 -25.04
C GLY A 128 -0.80 8.98 -23.99
N CYS A 129 -1.37 7.77 -24.04
CA CYS A 129 -1.01 6.70 -23.13
C CYS A 129 0.33 6.04 -23.50
N TRP A 130 1.36 6.24 -22.68
CA TRP A 130 2.65 5.57 -22.86
C TRP A 130 2.53 4.04 -22.83
N ALA A 131 1.68 3.50 -21.95
CA ALA A 131 1.45 2.05 -21.86
C ALA A 131 0.66 1.49 -23.06
N GLY A 132 -0.13 2.34 -23.74
CA GLY A 132 -0.86 1.98 -24.95
C GLY A 132 0.02 1.84 -26.20
N GLU A 133 1.27 2.34 -26.14
CA GLU A 133 2.26 2.22 -27.22
C GLU A 133 3.01 0.88 -27.20
N TYR A 134 2.92 0.11 -26.11
CA TYR A 134 3.53 -1.21 -26.00
C TYR A 134 2.80 -2.27 -26.83
N ASN A 135 3.53 -3.35 -27.17
CA ASN A 135 2.91 -4.55 -27.72
C ASN A 135 1.98 -5.15 -26.67
N LYS A 136 0.66 -4.96 -26.82
CA LYS A 136 -0.39 -5.39 -25.88
C LYS A 136 -0.44 -6.90 -25.55
N SER A 137 0.44 -7.71 -26.14
CA SER A 137 0.61 -9.14 -25.89
C SER A 137 1.55 -9.46 -24.74
N ASP A 138 2.35 -8.50 -24.27
CA ASP A 138 3.35 -8.77 -23.24
C ASP A 138 2.66 -8.91 -21.88
N SER A 139 2.79 -10.09 -21.28
CA SER A 139 2.30 -10.42 -19.94
C SER A 139 3.34 -11.25 -19.22
N LEU A 140 3.62 -10.91 -17.97
CA LEU A 140 4.45 -11.74 -17.10
C LEU A 140 3.62 -12.95 -16.67
N ASP A 141 4.25 -14.11 -16.55
CA ASP A 141 3.61 -15.26 -15.93
C ASP A 141 3.61 -15.14 -14.39
N PHE A 142 2.69 -15.86 -13.75
CA PHE A 142 2.58 -15.87 -12.29
C PHE A 142 3.89 -16.19 -11.59
N ALA A 143 4.65 -17.18 -12.09
CA ALA A 143 5.89 -17.62 -11.47
C ALA A 143 6.96 -16.51 -11.46
N THR A 144 6.98 -15.70 -12.51
CA THR A 144 7.87 -14.55 -12.64
C THR A 144 7.50 -13.46 -11.64
N ILE A 145 6.22 -13.09 -11.55
CA ILE A 145 5.76 -12.08 -10.59
C ILE A 145 5.99 -12.55 -9.15
N ASP A 146 5.61 -13.79 -8.84
CA ASP A 146 5.83 -14.42 -7.53
C ASP A 146 7.30 -14.39 -7.11
N ARG A 147 8.21 -14.74 -8.02
CA ARG A 147 9.65 -14.67 -7.77
C ARG A 147 10.09 -13.22 -7.51
N ILE A 148 9.68 -12.26 -8.35
CA ILE A 148 10.02 -10.85 -8.20
C ILE A 148 9.55 -10.32 -6.83
N ILE A 149 8.31 -10.61 -6.43
CA ILE A 149 7.77 -10.17 -5.15
C ILE A 149 8.51 -10.85 -3.99
N THR A 150 8.83 -12.14 -4.11
CA THR A 150 9.61 -12.86 -3.10
C THR A 150 11.00 -12.24 -2.90
N GLU A 151 11.72 -11.97 -4.00
CA GLU A 151 13.01 -11.28 -3.96
C GLU A 151 12.88 -9.85 -3.38
N ALA A 152 11.80 -9.13 -3.72
CA ALA A 152 11.52 -7.81 -3.16
C ALA A 152 11.35 -7.87 -1.63
N LYS A 153 10.65 -8.89 -1.10
CA LYS A 153 10.49 -9.10 0.35
C LYS A 153 11.80 -9.40 1.05
N GLU A 154 12.70 -10.14 0.40
CA GLU A 154 14.06 -10.39 0.89
C GLU A 154 14.88 -9.10 0.98
N MET A 155 14.49 -8.04 0.27
CA MET A 155 15.09 -6.70 0.34
C MET A 155 14.31 -5.74 1.25
N GLY A 156 13.30 -6.21 1.98
CA GLY A 156 12.47 -5.38 2.86
C GLY A 156 11.36 -4.59 2.14
N ILE A 157 11.08 -4.88 0.87
CA ILE A 157 10.06 -4.20 0.07
C ILE A 157 8.72 -4.91 0.25
N TYR A 158 7.83 -4.31 1.04
CA TYR A 158 6.49 -4.85 1.35
C TYR A 158 5.35 -3.96 0.86
N PHE A 159 5.65 -2.96 0.05
CA PHE A 159 4.65 -2.17 -0.65
C PHE A 159 4.94 -2.22 -2.15
N ILE A 160 3.97 -2.69 -2.93
CA ILE A 160 4.14 -2.92 -4.37
C ILE A 160 3.01 -2.23 -5.11
N VAL A 161 3.36 -1.56 -6.20
CA VAL A 161 2.44 -0.84 -7.06
C VAL A 161 2.29 -1.59 -8.38
N PHE A 162 1.06 -1.94 -8.75
CA PHE A 162 0.74 -2.47 -10.06
C PHE A 162 0.29 -1.35 -11.00
N SER A 163 0.83 -1.37 -12.21
CA SER A 163 0.57 -0.40 -13.28
C SER A 163 0.50 -1.18 -14.62
N GLY A 164 0.84 -0.58 -15.75
CA GLY A 164 0.93 -1.22 -17.06
C GLY A 164 -0.16 -0.75 -17.97
N GLY A 165 -0.65 -1.63 -18.85
CA GLY A 165 -1.84 -1.35 -19.65
C GLY A 165 -3.05 -1.14 -18.72
N GLU A 166 -3.66 -2.22 -18.25
CA GLU A 166 -4.66 -2.19 -17.19
C GLU A 166 -4.45 -3.40 -16.26
N PRO A 167 -4.01 -3.23 -15.00
CA PRO A 167 -3.79 -4.35 -14.09
C PRO A 167 -5.01 -5.26 -13.93
N THR A 168 -6.22 -4.69 -13.96
CA THR A 168 -7.46 -5.45 -13.77
C THR A 168 -7.79 -6.42 -14.90
N VAL A 169 -7.10 -6.37 -16.05
CA VAL A 169 -7.22 -7.39 -17.11
C VAL A 169 -6.27 -8.57 -16.90
N TYR A 170 -5.32 -8.50 -15.95
CA TYR A 170 -4.38 -9.58 -15.69
C TYR A 170 -5.10 -10.76 -15.01
N PRO A 171 -5.10 -11.97 -15.61
CA PRO A 171 -5.98 -13.06 -15.18
C PRO A 171 -5.67 -13.61 -13.78
N GLN A 172 -4.43 -13.46 -13.30
CA GLN A 172 -3.97 -14.02 -12.02
C GLN A 172 -3.75 -12.94 -10.97
N LEU A 173 -4.42 -11.79 -11.12
CA LEU A 173 -4.24 -10.62 -10.25
C LEU A 173 -4.52 -10.94 -8.77
N PHE A 174 -5.69 -11.53 -8.49
CA PHE A 174 -6.06 -11.88 -7.13
C PHE A 174 -5.24 -13.04 -6.57
N ASP A 175 -4.82 -14.01 -7.40
CA ASP A 175 -3.93 -15.11 -6.96
C ASP A 175 -2.61 -14.56 -6.40
N ILE A 176 -2.09 -13.47 -7.00
CA ILE A 176 -0.89 -12.79 -6.52
C ILE A 176 -1.15 -12.09 -5.18
N PHE A 177 -2.27 -11.38 -5.05
CA PHE A 177 -2.63 -10.70 -3.79
C PHE A 177 -2.84 -11.69 -2.65
N GLU A 178 -3.47 -12.83 -2.92
CA GLU A 178 -3.67 -13.92 -1.95
C GLU A 178 -2.35 -14.58 -1.54
N LYS A 179 -1.46 -14.83 -2.50
CA LYS A 179 -0.17 -15.47 -2.21
C LYS A 179 0.76 -14.60 -1.37
N HIS A 180 0.68 -13.28 -1.56
CA HIS A 180 1.51 -12.31 -0.87
C HIS A 180 0.68 -11.46 0.09
N ASP A 181 -0.06 -12.13 0.98
CA ASP A 181 -0.93 -11.52 2.00
C ASP A 181 -0.16 -10.63 3.00
N ASP A 182 1.17 -10.75 3.05
CA ASP A 182 2.10 -9.95 3.83
C ASP A 182 2.59 -8.67 3.12
N VAL A 183 2.17 -8.45 1.87
CA VAL A 183 2.48 -7.27 1.06
C VAL A 183 1.26 -6.36 0.95
N GLY A 184 1.47 -5.05 1.01
CA GLY A 184 0.45 -4.06 0.67
C GLY A 184 0.54 -3.71 -0.81
N PHE A 185 -0.58 -3.80 -1.52
CA PHE A 185 -0.66 -3.51 -2.94
C PHE A 185 -1.42 -2.21 -3.19
N MET A 186 -0.96 -1.46 -4.18
CA MET A 186 -1.74 -0.41 -4.84
C MET A 186 -1.80 -0.72 -6.32
N MET A 187 -2.94 -0.54 -6.98
CA MET A 187 -3.03 -0.68 -8.43
C MET A 187 -3.52 0.61 -9.08
N TYR A 188 -2.77 1.13 -10.04
CA TYR A 188 -3.25 2.18 -10.93
C TYR A 188 -4.19 1.56 -11.95
N THR A 189 -5.45 2.00 -11.96
CA THR A 189 -6.50 1.38 -12.78
C THR A 189 -7.41 2.44 -13.37
N ASN A 190 -7.92 2.19 -14.57
CA ASN A 190 -8.98 2.99 -15.19
C ASN A 190 -10.34 2.82 -14.49
N GLY A 191 -10.48 1.79 -13.64
CA GLY A 191 -11.64 1.50 -12.80
C GLY A 191 -12.86 0.92 -13.55
N THR A 192 -12.78 0.71 -14.86
CA THR A 192 -13.93 0.25 -15.67
C THR A 192 -14.32 -1.21 -15.43
N LEU A 193 -13.42 -2.00 -14.86
CA LEU A 193 -13.64 -3.42 -14.55
C LEU A 193 -13.87 -3.67 -13.05
N ILE A 194 -13.93 -2.62 -12.22
CA ILE A 194 -14.28 -2.76 -10.80
C ILE A 194 -15.80 -2.76 -10.70
N ASP A 195 -16.38 -3.96 -10.71
CA ASP A 195 -17.78 -4.21 -10.36
C ASP A 195 -17.91 -4.73 -8.92
N ASP A 196 -19.12 -5.16 -8.53
CA ASP A 196 -19.40 -5.66 -7.18
C ASP A 196 -18.59 -6.94 -6.87
N GLU A 197 -18.46 -7.86 -7.84
CA GLU A 197 -17.69 -9.09 -7.67
C GLU A 197 -16.20 -8.79 -7.49
N PHE A 198 -15.65 -7.88 -8.30
CA PHE A 198 -14.28 -7.43 -8.16
C PHE A 198 -14.05 -6.76 -6.79
N ALA A 199 -14.99 -5.91 -6.35
CA ALA A 199 -14.92 -5.25 -5.05
C ALA A 199 -14.97 -6.27 -3.89
N ASP A 200 -15.80 -7.30 -3.99
CA ASP A 200 -15.87 -8.40 -3.03
C ASP A 200 -14.54 -9.16 -2.97
N ARG A 201 -13.93 -9.49 -4.12
CA ARG A 201 -12.58 -10.09 -4.16
C ARG A 201 -11.51 -9.20 -3.51
N MET A 202 -11.59 -7.88 -3.70
CA MET A 202 -10.69 -6.95 -3.00
C MET A 202 -10.93 -6.94 -1.48
N LEU A 203 -12.18 -7.08 -1.02
CA LEU A 203 -12.52 -7.21 0.40
C LEU A 203 -12.01 -8.53 1.00
N GLU A 204 -12.04 -9.62 0.23
CA GLU A 204 -11.53 -10.93 0.64
C GLU A 204 -10.03 -10.90 0.87
N VAL A 205 -9.24 -10.40 -0.10
CA VAL A 205 -7.78 -10.33 0.04
C VAL A 205 -7.34 -9.25 1.02
N GLY A 206 -8.06 -8.13 1.08
CA GLY A 206 -7.89 -7.07 2.07
C GLY A 206 -6.53 -6.35 2.05
N ASN A 207 -5.63 -6.66 1.12
CA ASN A 207 -4.27 -6.13 1.06
C ASN A 207 -4.01 -5.26 -0.17
N VAL A 208 -5.02 -4.89 -0.95
CA VAL A 208 -4.90 -4.07 -2.17
C VAL A 208 -5.79 -2.83 -2.11
N THR A 209 -5.34 -1.71 -2.69
CA THR A 209 -6.16 -0.50 -2.89
C THR A 209 -6.09 0.01 -4.34
N PRO A 210 -7.19 0.49 -4.94
CA PRO A 210 -7.17 1.05 -6.28
C PRO A 210 -6.81 2.54 -6.23
N ALA A 211 -5.93 2.97 -7.15
CA ALA A 211 -5.71 4.36 -7.52
C ALA A 211 -6.40 4.59 -8.88
N ILE A 212 -7.59 5.18 -8.85
CA ILE A 212 -8.45 5.33 -10.04
C ILE A 212 -8.00 6.53 -10.87
N SER A 213 -7.69 6.28 -12.15
CA SER A 213 -7.31 7.30 -13.13
C SER A 213 -8.51 8.14 -13.56
N LEU A 214 -8.51 9.42 -13.19
CA LEU A 214 -9.51 10.43 -13.53
C LEU A 214 -8.82 11.66 -14.12
N GLU A 215 -9.27 12.09 -15.30
CA GLU A 215 -8.63 13.17 -16.09
C GLU A 215 -9.36 14.51 -15.91
N GLY A 216 -10.52 14.48 -15.28
CA GLY A 216 -11.37 15.64 -15.07
C GLY A 216 -12.78 15.19 -14.73
N PHE A 217 -13.77 15.96 -15.16
CA PHE A 217 -15.15 15.52 -15.12
C PHE A 217 -15.41 14.51 -16.26
N ARG A 218 -16.68 14.13 -16.42
CA ARG A 218 -17.08 13.10 -17.37
C ARG A 218 -16.60 13.41 -18.78
N GLU A 219 -16.83 14.62 -19.28
CA GLU A 219 -16.51 14.97 -20.66
C GLU A 219 -15.01 14.89 -20.96
N GLU A 220 -14.16 15.37 -20.05
CA GLU A 220 -12.71 15.32 -20.20
C GLU A 220 -12.18 13.89 -20.10
N THR A 221 -12.71 13.12 -19.14
CA THR A 221 -12.31 11.73 -18.92
C THR A 221 -12.73 10.84 -20.09
N ASP A 222 -13.97 10.97 -20.56
CA ASP A 222 -14.50 10.17 -21.68
C ASP A 222 -13.83 10.53 -23.00
N LYS A 223 -13.48 11.82 -23.21
CA LYS A 223 -12.78 12.25 -24.42
C LYS A 223 -11.38 11.63 -24.53
N ARG A 224 -10.69 11.44 -23.41
CA ARG A 224 -9.32 10.90 -23.41
C ARG A 224 -9.30 9.39 -23.64
N ARG A 225 -10.31 8.63 -23.18
CA ARG A 225 -10.32 7.16 -23.12
C ARG A 225 -10.66 6.50 -24.46
#